data_AF-A0A7X1F7U6-F1
#
_entry.id   AF-A0A7X1F7U6-F1
#
_cell.length_a   1.000
_cell.length_b   1.000
_cell.length_c   1.000
_cell.angle_alpha   90.00
_cell.angle_beta   90.00
_cell.angle_gamma   90.00
#
_symmetry.space_group_name_H-M   'P 1'
#
loop_
_entity.id
_entity.type
_entity.pdbx_description
1 polymer ?
#
loop_
_entity_poly.entity_id
_entity_poly.type
_entity_poly.pdbx_seq_one_letter_code
_entity_poly.pdbx_strand_id
1 'polypeptide(L)'
;MNRRGWNRLALGAAVVLTAPLAAPQLLAFPYAAQVHAHQVRSVDPITPAIVRAVEIADRRVAAGPLGQARRPDEPIFLTGGGWRWAWLALTSRGAMALTRPINDAVIVNRIDPTGRDVLNGRALGGRRSLEGVIAHEMTHGSLRAHFGPFVDVTRPQQLREGFCDYVAGGGTLSDAEAGALLRAGADHPALPYWQGRKRVEAAMARPDASVDRLFADWKD
;
A
#
# COMPACT_ATOMS: atom_id res chain seq x y z
N MET A 1 0.53 -43.63 12.82
CA MET A 1 0.02 -42.76 11.73
C MET A 1 0.93 -42.90 10.51
N ASN A 2 0.39 -43.24 9.33
CA ASN A 2 1.23 -43.51 8.15
C ASN A 2 1.73 -42.21 7.49
N ARG A 3 2.78 -42.30 6.64
CA ARG A 3 3.39 -41.15 5.93
C ARG A 3 2.36 -40.33 5.15
N ARG A 4 1.32 -40.99 4.60
CA ARG A 4 0.20 -40.32 3.91
C ARG A 4 -0.66 -39.48 4.87
N GLY A 5 -0.90 -39.96 6.08
CA GLY A 5 -1.60 -39.23 7.14
C GLY A 5 -0.81 -37.99 7.59
N TRP A 6 0.50 -38.12 7.79
CA TRP A 6 1.37 -36.99 8.10
C TRP A 6 1.41 -35.94 6.98
N ASN A 7 1.51 -36.36 5.72
CA ASN A 7 1.49 -35.44 4.59
C ASN A 7 0.16 -34.68 4.47
N ARG A 8 -0.97 -35.34 4.73
CA ARG A 8 -2.30 -34.70 4.73
C ARG A 8 -2.45 -33.70 5.87
N LEU A 9 -1.97 -34.04 7.07
CA LEU A 9 -1.97 -33.12 8.21
C LEU A 9 -1.06 -31.91 7.95
N ALA A 10 0.14 -32.14 7.42
CA ALA A 10 1.06 -31.07 7.07
C ALA A 10 0.46 -30.13 6.00
N LEU A 11 -0.17 -30.69 4.97
CA LEU A 11 -0.84 -29.90 3.94
C LEU A 11 -2.04 -29.13 4.51
N GLY A 12 -2.87 -29.77 5.34
CA GLY A 12 -4.00 -29.11 5.99
C GLY A 12 -3.55 -27.95 6.90
N ALA A 13 -2.50 -28.18 7.70
CA ALA A 13 -1.89 -27.14 8.52
C ALA A 13 -1.34 -25.99 7.67
N ALA A 14 -0.63 -26.30 6.57
CA ALA A 14 -0.12 -25.28 5.66
C ALA A 14 -1.24 -24.41 5.09
N VAL A 15 -2.34 -25.02 4.60
CA VAL A 15 -3.50 -24.29 4.08
C VAL A 15 -4.10 -23.36 5.13
N VAL A 16 -4.31 -23.84 6.35
CA VAL A 16 -4.86 -23.02 7.45
C VAL A 16 -3.93 -21.85 7.78
N LEU A 17 -2.62 -22.07 7.81
CA LEU A 17 -1.63 -21.04 8.12
C LEU A 17 -1.49 -20.00 7.00
N THR A 18 -1.64 -20.39 5.73
CA THR A 18 -1.47 -19.49 4.59
C THR A 18 -2.76 -18.83 4.11
N ALA A 19 -3.94 -19.41 4.40
CA ALA A 19 -5.22 -18.86 3.97
C ALA A 19 -5.44 -17.37 4.34
N PRO A 20 -5.04 -16.89 5.53
CA PRO A 20 -5.12 -15.46 5.85
C PRO A 20 -4.39 -14.51 4.90
N LEU A 21 -3.40 -15.00 4.15
CA LEU A 21 -2.70 -14.17 3.16
C LEU A 21 -3.60 -13.79 1.98
N ALA A 22 -4.55 -14.66 1.62
CA ALA A 22 -5.56 -14.44 0.58
C ALA A 22 -6.91 -13.99 1.14
N ALA A 23 -7.22 -14.31 2.40
CA ALA A 23 -8.46 -13.95 3.07
C ALA A 23 -8.17 -13.34 4.46
N PRO A 24 -7.68 -12.07 4.53
CA PRO A 24 -7.27 -11.46 5.79
C PRO A 24 -8.37 -11.45 6.85
N GLN A 25 -9.66 -11.39 6.46
CA GLN A 25 -10.81 -11.45 7.36
C GLN A 25 -10.81 -12.65 8.32
N LEU A 26 -10.09 -13.74 7.99
CA LEU A 26 -9.91 -14.90 8.86
C LEU A 26 -9.14 -14.57 10.15
N LEU A 27 -8.42 -13.45 10.22
CA LEU A 27 -7.69 -13.00 11.40
C LEU A 27 -8.55 -12.24 12.42
N ALA A 28 -9.88 -12.32 12.32
CA ALA A 28 -10.84 -11.70 13.25
C ALA A 28 -10.69 -10.18 13.37
N PHE A 29 -11.47 -9.46 12.57
CA PHE A 29 -11.64 -8.01 12.61
C PHE A 29 -13.05 -7.70 13.14
N PRO A 30 -13.22 -7.37 14.44
CA PRO A 30 -14.53 -7.20 15.07
C PRO A 30 -15.32 -5.99 14.58
N TYR A 31 -14.65 -4.97 14.02
CA TYR A 31 -15.31 -3.79 13.47
C TYR A 31 -15.32 -3.85 11.96
N ALA A 32 -16.47 -3.52 11.37
CA ALA A 32 -16.63 -3.43 9.92
C ALA A 32 -17.48 -2.22 9.56
N ALA A 33 -17.14 -1.57 8.46
CA ALA A 33 -17.93 -0.51 7.85
C ALA A 33 -17.85 -0.62 6.34
N GLN A 34 -18.89 -0.12 5.68
CA GLN A 34 -18.89 0.11 4.24
C GLN A 34 -18.64 1.59 4.00
N VAL A 35 -17.60 1.94 3.25
CA VAL A 35 -17.28 3.32 2.86
C VAL A 35 -17.24 3.38 1.34
N HIS A 36 -18.27 4.00 0.73
CA HIS A 36 -18.56 3.84 -0.70
C HIS A 36 -18.63 2.36 -1.10
N ALA A 37 -17.78 1.91 -2.03
CA ALA A 37 -17.67 0.51 -2.45
C ALA A 37 -16.61 -0.28 -1.66
N HIS A 38 -15.84 0.36 -0.77
CA HIS A 38 -14.83 -0.30 0.05
C HIS A 38 -15.40 -0.91 1.34
N GLN A 39 -15.15 -2.21 1.52
CA GLN A 39 -15.35 -2.86 2.80
C GLN A 39 -14.13 -2.61 3.70
N VAL A 40 -14.32 -1.83 4.77
CA VAL A 40 -13.29 -1.57 5.78
C VAL A 40 -13.50 -2.52 6.96
N ARG A 41 -12.44 -3.22 7.37
CA ARG A 41 -12.41 -4.12 8.53
C ARG A 41 -11.29 -3.70 9.48
N SER A 42 -11.57 -3.63 10.77
CA SER A 42 -10.65 -3.08 11.77
C SER A 42 -10.63 -3.88 13.06
N VAL A 43 -9.48 -3.86 13.75
CA VAL A 43 -9.33 -4.37 15.12
C VAL A 43 -9.85 -3.39 16.17
N ASP A 44 -9.82 -2.10 15.86
CA ASP A 44 -10.29 -1.00 16.71
C ASP A 44 -11.53 -0.32 16.07
N PRO A 45 -12.35 0.42 16.84
CA PRO A 45 -13.50 1.13 16.30
C PRO A 45 -13.17 2.00 15.08
N ILE A 46 -13.99 1.90 14.03
CA ILE A 46 -13.84 2.72 12.82
C ILE A 46 -14.41 4.11 13.12
N THR A 47 -13.53 5.09 13.28
CA THR A 47 -13.88 6.47 13.62
C THR A 47 -14.28 7.27 12.37
N PRO A 48 -14.95 8.43 12.53
CA PRO A 48 -15.24 9.32 11.41
C PRO A 48 -13.98 9.83 10.68
N ALA A 49 -12.84 9.91 11.36
CA ALA A 49 -11.57 10.28 10.75
C ALA A 49 -11.10 9.20 9.76
N ILE A 50 -11.21 7.93 10.14
CA ILE A 50 -10.89 6.78 9.27
C ILE A 50 -11.82 6.78 8.05
N VAL A 51 -13.13 6.92 8.24
CA VAL A 51 -14.09 6.98 7.12
C VAL A 51 -13.72 8.08 6.14
N ARG A 52 -13.45 9.29 6.64
CA ARG A 52 -13.04 10.43 5.83
C ARG A 52 -11.72 10.17 5.09
N ALA A 53 -10.76 9.50 5.73
CA ALA A 53 -9.49 9.17 5.10
C ALA A 53 -9.68 8.22 3.91
N VAL A 54 -10.53 7.19 4.06
CA VAL A 54 -10.88 6.28 2.95
C VAL A 54 -11.55 7.04 1.80
N GLU A 55 -12.53 7.90 2.10
CA GLU A 55 -13.20 8.70 1.07
C GLU A 55 -12.25 9.66 0.32
N ILE A 56 -11.30 10.28 1.02
CA ILE A 56 -10.29 11.15 0.41
C ILE A 56 -9.37 10.33 -0.49
N ALA A 57 -8.93 9.16 -0.02
CA ALA A 57 -8.07 8.27 -0.79
C ALA A 57 -8.75 7.79 -2.09
N ASP A 58 -9.98 7.30 -1.98
CA ASP A 58 -10.80 6.86 -3.11
C ASP A 58 -10.97 7.97 -4.16
N ARG A 59 -11.37 9.18 -3.72
CA ARG A 59 -11.48 10.35 -4.62
C ARG A 59 -10.16 10.70 -5.30
N ARG A 60 -9.05 10.64 -4.55
CA ARG A 60 -7.72 10.99 -5.07
C ARG A 60 -7.27 10.00 -6.15
N VAL A 61 -7.45 8.71 -5.92
CA VAL A 61 -7.12 7.67 -6.92
C VAL A 61 -8.05 7.76 -8.12
N ALA A 62 -9.35 8.01 -7.90
CA ALA A 62 -10.33 8.20 -8.97
C ALA A 62 -10.04 9.41 -9.86
N ALA A 63 -9.50 10.49 -9.29
CA ALA A 63 -9.09 11.68 -10.04
C ALA A 63 -7.69 11.56 -10.65
N GLY A 64 -6.92 10.53 -10.30
CA GLY A 64 -5.56 10.33 -10.77
C GLY A 64 -5.47 9.87 -12.23
N PRO A 65 -4.26 9.85 -12.82
CA PRO A 65 -4.07 9.50 -14.23
C PRO A 65 -4.55 8.10 -14.65
N LEU A 66 -4.65 7.16 -13.71
CA LEU A 66 -5.19 5.81 -13.91
C LEU A 66 -6.56 5.60 -13.24
N GLY A 67 -7.29 6.68 -12.95
CA GLY A 67 -8.56 6.61 -12.23
C GLY A 67 -9.62 5.74 -12.90
N GLN A 68 -9.59 5.60 -14.23
CA GLN A 68 -10.50 4.72 -14.97
C GLN A 68 -10.17 3.23 -14.83
N ALA A 69 -8.91 2.89 -14.60
CA ALA A 69 -8.45 1.52 -14.41
C ALA A 69 -8.57 1.05 -12.95
N ARG A 70 -8.90 1.95 -12.02
CA ARG A 70 -8.99 1.63 -10.59
C ARG A 70 -10.04 0.55 -10.31
N ARG A 71 -9.83 -0.21 -9.24
CA ARG A 71 -10.86 -1.07 -8.68
C ARG A 71 -11.65 -0.30 -7.61
N PRO A 72 -12.99 -0.24 -7.71
CA PRO A 72 -13.79 0.55 -6.77
C PRO A 72 -14.04 -0.15 -5.43
N ASP A 73 -13.79 -1.45 -5.32
CA ASP A 73 -14.26 -2.30 -4.22
C ASP A 73 -13.13 -2.98 -3.44
N GLU A 74 -11.90 -2.47 -3.53
CA GLU A 74 -10.74 -3.02 -2.82
C GLU A 74 -11.01 -3.07 -1.30
N PRO A 75 -10.89 -4.25 -0.66
CA PRO A 75 -11.13 -4.39 0.77
C PRO A 75 -9.95 -3.83 1.57
N ILE A 76 -10.27 -3.12 2.66
CA ILE A 76 -9.28 -2.44 3.50
C ILE A 76 -9.26 -3.07 4.89
N PHE A 77 -8.08 -3.46 5.37
CA PHE A 77 -7.87 -4.11 6.66
C PHE A 77 -6.95 -3.28 7.55
N LEU A 78 -7.47 -2.81 8.68
CA LEU A 78 -6.74 -2.02 9.67
C LEU A 78 -6.31 -2.95 10.81
N THR A 79 -5.03 -3.29 10.84
CA THR A 79 -4.54 -4.39 11.70
C THR A 79 -4.22 -3.98 13.14
N GLY A 80 -4.07 -2.67 13.40
CA GLY A 80 -3.55 -2.14 14.68
C GLY A 80 -2.06 -2.44 14.90
N GLY A 81 -1.38 -2.96 13.87
CA GLY A 81 -0.03 -3.51 13.96
C GLY A 81 0.01 -4.88 14.64
N GLY A 82 1.02 -5.09 15.47
CA GLY A 82 1.15 -6.30 16.29
C GLY A 82 1.23 -7.59 15.48
N TRP A 83 0.64 -8.67 16.01
CA TRP A 83 0.78 -10.01 15.44
C TRP A 83 0.04 -10.19 14.10
N ARG A 84 -1.11 -9.53 13.90
CA ARG A 84 -1.86 -9.58 12.63
C ARG A 84 -1.06 -8.96 11.50
N TRP A 85 -0.47 -7.78 11.75
CA TRP A 85 0.49 -7.18 10.84
C TRP A 85 1.70 -8.08 10.61
N ALA A 86 2.32 -8.60 11.68
CA ALA A 86 3.49 -9.46 11.54
C ALA A 86 3.22 -10.72 10.70
N TRP A 87 2.00 -11.26 10.76
CA TRP A 87 1.54 -12.38 9.96
C TRP A 87 1.30 -12.00 8.49
N LEU A 88 0.66 -10.88 8.25
CA LEU A 88 0.31 -10.43 6.91
C LEU A 88 1.52 -9.80 6.18
N ALA A 89 2.43 -9.15 6.89
CA ALA A 89 3.55 -8.41 6.30
C ALA A 89 4.90 -9.13 6.51
N LEU A 90 4.94 -10.46 6.41
CA LEU A 90 6.14 -11.27 6.70
C LEU A 90 7.41 -10.73 6.02
N THR A 91 7.30 -10.29 4.76
CA THR A 91 8.41 -9.75 3.96
C THR A 91 8.56 -8.23 4.04
N SER A 92 7.62 -7.54 4.69
CA SER A 92 7.49 -6.07 4.63
C SER A 92 7.18 -5.48 6.01
N ARG A 93 7.74 -6.06 7.09
CA ARG A 93 7.38 -5.72 8.48
C ARG A 93 7.56 -4.24 8.83
N GLY A 94 8.49 -3.54 8.18
CA GLY A 94 8.74 -2.10 8.35
C GLY A 94 7.88 -1.18 7.48
N ALA A 95 6.94 -1.71 6.69
CA ALA A 95 6.05 -0.92 5.86
C ALA A 95 4.87 -0.34 6.68
N MET A 96 4.23 0.68 6.13
CA MET A 96 3.03 1.28 6.69
C MET A 96 1.76 0.55 6.24
N ALA A 97 1.78 0.07 5.00
CA ALA A 97 0.74 -0.78 4.46
C ALA A 97 1.34 -1.66 3.37
N LEU A 98 0.49 -2.49 2.78
CA LEU A 98 0.76 -3.24 1.56
C LEU A 98 -0.56 -3.54 0.86
N THR A 99 -0.51 -3.69 -0.45
CA THR A 99 -1.60 -4.29 -1.23
C THR A 99 -1.26 -5.70 -1.67
N ARG A 100 -2.24 -6.60 -1.62
CA ARG A 100 -2.09 -7.98 -2.09
C ARG A 100 -2.28 -8.11 -3.59
N PRO A 101 -1.31 -8.65 -4.35
CA PRO A 101 -1.47 -8.82 -5.80
C PRO A 101 -2.62 -9.76 -6.22
N ILE A 102 -3.04 -10.69 -5.34
CA ILE A 102 -4.05 -11.71 -5.67
C ILE A 102 -5.48 -11.16 -5.68
N ASN A 103 -5.78 -10.17 -4.85
CA ASN A 103 -7.14 -9.67 -4.62
C ASN A 103 -7.22 -8.17 -4.32
N ASP A 104 -6.09 -7.47 -4.46
CA ASP A 104 -5.95 -6.04 -4.20
C ASP A 104 -6.36 -5.60 -2.78
N ALA A 105 -6.36 -6.51 -1.81
CA ALA A 105 -6.64 -6.18 -0.42
C ALA A 105 -5.57 -5.24 0.12
N VAL A 106 -5.99 -4.06 0.59
CA VAL A 106 -5.15 -3.07 1.26
C VAL A 106 -5.04 -3.43 2.73
N ILE A 107 -3.84 -3.65 3.22
CA ILE A 107 -3.55 -4.06 4.60
C ILE A 107 -2.72 -2.97 5.25
N VAL A 108 -3.30 -2.27 6.21
CA VAL A 108 -2.67 -1.16 6.93
C VAL A 108 -2.11 -1.68 8.26
N ASN A 109 -0.90 -1.23 8.60
CA ASN A 109 -0.18 -1.56 9.83
C ASN A 109 -0.88 -0.95 11.07
N ARG A 110 -0.26 0.05 11.70
CA ARG A 110 -0.79 0.71 12.89
C ARG A 110 -1.24 2.11 12.56
N ILE A 111 -2.48 2.44 12.91
CA ILE A 111 -2.97 3.81 12.89
C ILE A 111 -2.72 4.43 14.28
N ASP A 112 -2.41 5.72 14.32
CA ASP A 112 -2.31 6.47 15.56
C ASP A 112 -3.67 6.60 16.27
N PRO A 113 -3.71 6.97 17.57
CA PRO A 113 -4.97 7.08 18.30
C PRO A 113 -5.95 8.12 17.73
N THR A 114 -5.47 9.10 16.95
CA THR A 114 -6.32 10.11 16.33
C THR A 114 -7.01 9.61 15.06
N GLY A 115 -6.58 8.47 14.50
CA GLY A 115 -7.15 7.90 13.28
C GLY A 115 -6.69 8.61 12.01
N ARG A 116 -5.58 9.37 12.06
CA ARG A 116 -5.14 10.25 10.97
C ARG A 116 -3.86 9.79 10.32
N ASP A 117 -2.99 9.12 11.06
CA ASP A 117 -1.67 8.74 10.57
C ASP A 117 -1.43 7.24 10.73
N VAL A 118 -0.69 6.67 9.78
CA VAL A 118 -0.12 5.33 9.86
C VAL A 118 1.33 5.43 10.35
N LEU A 119 1.68 4.51 11.23
CA LEU A 119 2.98 4.43 11.89
C LEU A 119 3.68 3.11 11.52
N ASN A 120 4.99 3.17 11.25
CA ASN A 120 5.82 1.97 11.06
C ASN A 120 6.96 1.83 12.11
N GLY A 121 7.07 2.79 13.04
CA GLY A 121 8.05 2.78 14.13
C GLY A 121 9.42 3.36 13.80
N ARG A 122 9.67 3.85 12.58
CA ARG A 122 10.93 4.54 12.25
C ARG A 122 10.95 5.98 12.79
N ALA A 123 12.14 6.46 13.13
CA ALA A 123 12.32 7.83 13.60
C ALA A 123 12.11 8.86 12.47
N LEU A 124 12.66 8.56 11.27
CA LEU A 124 12.51 9.36 10.06
C LEU A 124 11.68 8.59 9.03
N GLY A 125 10.72 9.26 8.39
CA GLY A 125 9.80 8.61 7.45
C GLY A 125 9.00 7.48 8.09
N GLY A 126 8.70 7.59 9.39
CA GLY A 126 7.94 6.57 10.13
C GLY A 126 6.49 6.91 10.40
N ARG A 127 6.02 8.04 9.87
CA ARG A 127 4.64 8.53 9.93
C ARG A 127 4.19 9.05 8.56
N ARG A 128 2.96 8.74 8.15
CA ARG A 128 2.30 9.27 6.95
C ARG A 128 0.80 9.30 7.18
N SER A 129 0.10 10.23 6.55
CA SER A 129 -1.36 10.30 6.67
C SER A 129 -2.04 9.04 6.14
N LEU A 130 -3.14 8.64 6.78
CA LEU A 130 -3.89 7.44 6.46
C LEU A 130 -4.45 7.49 5.04
N GLU A 131 -5.00 8.63 4.62
CA GLU A 131 -5.50 8.79 3.25
C GLU A 131 -4.38 8.71 2.21
N GLY A 132 -3.18 9.22 2.52
CA GLY A 132 -2.02 9.10 1.65
C GLY A 132 -1.55 7.66 1.51
N VAL A 133 -1.50 6.91 2.61
CA VAL A 133 -1.15 5.48 2.60
C VAL A 133 -2.18 4.69 1.81
N ILE A 134 -3.47 4.85 2.08
CA ILE A 134 -4.52 4.10 1.36
C ILE A 134 -4.50 4.45 -0.13
N ALA A 135 -4.37 5.72 -0.50
CA ALA A 135 -4.29 6.12 -1.91
C ALA A 135 -3.07 5.52 -2.62
N HIS A 136 -1.92 5.46 -1.95
CA HIS A 136 -0.71 4.80 -2.48
C HIS A 136 -0.97 3.31 -2.75
N GLU A 137 -1.51 2.60 -1.76
CA GLU A 137 -1.80 1.17 -1.86
C GLU A 137 -2.85 0.84 -2.94
N MET A 138 -3.91 1.63 -3.04
CA MET A 138 -4.93 1.49 -4.09
C MET A 138 -4.36 1.77 -5.49
N THR A 139 -3.37 2.67 -5.59
CA THR A 139 -2.73 2.97 -6.89
C THR A 139 -1.97 1.76 -7.44
N HIS A 140 -1.42 0.90 -6.58
CA HIS A 140 -0.87 -0.38 -7.05
C HIS A 140 -1.94 -1.28 -7.69
N GLY A 141 -3.18 -1.27 -7.18
CA GLY A 141 -4.31 -1.96 -7.79
C GLY A 141 -4.62 -1.40 -9.19
N SER A 142 -4.68 -0.07 -9.34
CA SER A 142 -4.83 0.60 -10.63
C SER A 142 -3.70 0.25 -11.62
N LEU A 143 -2.45 0.18 -11.14
CA LEU A 143 -1.32 -0.24 -11.96
C LEU A 143 -1.48 -1.67 -12.46
N ARG A 144 -1.87 -2.61 -11.58
CA ARG A 144 -2.10 -4.01 -11.96
C ARG A 144 -3.27 -4.17 -12.93
N ALA A 145 -4.33 -3.38 -12.75
CA ALA A 145 -5.47 -3.38 -13.65
C ALA A 145 -5.12 -2.84 -15.05
N HIS A 146 -4.27 -1.81 -15.12
CA HIS A 146 -3.89 -1.17 -16.38
C HIS A 146 -2.75 -1.90 -17.12
N PHE A 147 -1.66 -2.22 -16.42
CA PHE A 147 -0.45 -2.83 -17.01
C PHE A 147 -0.37 -4.35 -16.85
N GLY A 148 -1.33 -4.95 -16.15
CA GLY A 148 -1.37 -6.37 -15.87
C GLY A 148 -0.78 -6.76 -14.50
N PRO A 149 -1.08 -7.98 -14.01
CA PRO A 149 -0.83 -8.40 -12.63
C PRO A 149 0.67 -8.49 -12.26
N PHE A 150 1.55 -8.54 -13.25
CA PHE A 150 3.00 -8.67 -13.04
C PHE A 150 3.74 -7.33 -13.05
N VAL A 151 3.03 -6.19 -13.16
CA VAL A 151 3.67 -4.86 -13.18
C VAL A 151 4.59 -4.65 -11.98
N ASP A 152 4.21 -5.13 -10.79
CA ASP A 152 4.97 -4.99 -9.54
C ASP A 152 6.35 -5.67 -9.56
N VAL A 153 6.56 -6.64 -10.46
CA VAL A 153 7.83 -7.34 -10.61
C VAL A 153 8.56 -6.99 -11.90
N THR A 154 7.85 -6.57 -12.94
CA THR A 154 8.43 -6.27 -14.25
C THR A 154 8.88 -4.82 -14.40
N ARG A 155 8.41 -3.91 -13.54
CA ARG A 155 8.76 -2.49 -13.60
C ARG A 155 9.64 -2.06 -12.42
N PRO A 156 10.59 -1.14 -12.66
CA PRO A 156 11.49 -0.66 -11.60
C PRO A 156 10.75 -0.14 -10.39
N GLN A 157 11.29 -0.41 -9.20
CA GLN A 157 10.68 0.00 -7.93
C GLN A 157 10.51 1.53 -7.87
N GLN A 158 11.54 2.31 -8.25
CA GLN A 158 11.45 3.77 -8.23
C GLN A 158 10.28 4.31 -9.06
N LEU A 159 10.03 3.71 -10.22
CA LEU A 159 8.90 4.10 -11.07
C LEU A 159 7.56 3.81 -10.39
N ARG A 160 7.36 2.57 -9.94
CA ARG A 160 6.07 2.14 -9.36
C ARG A 160 5.76 2.88 -8.07
N GLU A 161 6.68 2.83 -7.13
CA GLU A 161 6.51 3.45 -5.81
C GLU A 161 6.44 4.97 -5.93
N GLY A 162 7.24 5.55 -6.83
CA GLY A 162 7.19 6.98 -7.14
C GLY A 162 5.88 7.43 -7.77
N PHE A 163 5.29 6.61 -8.65
CA PHE A 163 3.98 6.88 -9.24
C PHE A 163 2.86 6.76 -8.21
N CYS A 164 2.90 5.75 -7.35
CA CYS A 164 1.97 5.61 -6.23
C CYS A 164 2.06 6.80 -5.27
N ASP A 165 3.26 7.27 -4.95
CA ASP A 165 3.47 8.47 -4.11
C ASP A 165 3.05 9.77 -4.81
N TYR A 166 3.19 9.87 -6.13
CA TYR A 166 2.65 10.98 -6.92
C TYR A 166 1.12 11.04 -6.83
N VAL A 167 0.43 9.92 -7.12
CA VAL A 167 -1.04 9.86 -7.04
C VAL A 167 -1.51 10.09 -5.61
N ALA A 168 -0.80 9.55 -4.61
CA ALA A 168 -1.10 9.76 -3.21
C ALA A 168 -0.88 11.21 -2.73
N GLY A 169 -0.26 12.09 -3.53
CA GLY A 169 -0.03 13.49 -3.21
C GLY A 169 1.16 13.74 -2.29
N GLY A 170 2.09 12.80 -2.18
CA GLY A 170 3.28 12.89 -1.34
C GLY A 170 3.72 11.54 -0.80
N GLY A 171 4.98 11.44 -0.37
CA GLY A 171 5.57 10.22 0.20
C GLY A 171 5.86 10.34 1.70
N THR A 172 6.71 9.45 2.21
CA THR A 172 7.08 9.44 3.64
C THR A 172 8.18 10.44 4.00
N LEU A 173 8.94 10.92 3.01
CA LEU A 173 9.95 11.97 3.20
C LEU A 173 9.45 13.28 2.58
N SER A 174 9.61 14.36 3.33
CA SER A 174 9.56 15.72 2.79
C SER A 174 10.79 16.01 1.93
N ASP A 175 10.70 17.03 1.07
CA ASP A 175 11.82 17.47 0.24
C ASP A 175 13.00 17.97 1.10
N ALA A 176 12.72 18.54 2.28
CA ALA A 176 13.76 18.98 3.23
C ALA A 176 14.51 17.79 3.86
N GLU A 177 13.79 16.76 4.31
CA GLU A 177 14.37 15.54 4.88
C GLU A 177 15.17 14.75 3.83
N ALA A 178 14.61 14.57 2.64
CA ALA A 178 15.31 13.93 1.53
C ALA A 178 16.58 14.71 1.14
N GLY A 179 16.50 16.04 1.05
CA GLY A 179 17.66 16.89 0.79
C GLY A 179 18.73 16.80 1.88
N ALA A 180 18.34 16.68 3.14
CA ALA A 180 19.28 16.50 4.25
C ALA A 180 20.01 15.14 4.17
N LEU A 181 19.27 14.06 3.88
CA LEU A 181 19.85 12.73 3.70
C LEU A 181 20.83 12.69 2.52
N LEU A 182 20.46 13.27 1.38
CA LEU A 182 21.33 13.33 0.19
C LEU A 182 22.60 14.14 0.44
N ARG A 183 22.52 15.29 1.13
CA ARG A 183 23.71 16.08 1.50
C ARG A 183 24.63 15.34 2.46
N ALA A 184 24.06 14.54 3.36
CA ALA A 184 24.83 13.73 4.28
C ALA A 184 25.42 12.46 3.65
N GLY A 185 25.07 12.13 2.40
CA GLY A 185 25.44 10.86 1.77
C GLY A 185 24.84 9.65 2.49
N ALA A 186 23.71 9.85 3.20
CA ALA A 186 23.10 8.81 4.01
C ALA A 186 22.12 7.96 3.19
N ASP A 187 22.28 6.64 3.29
CA ASP A 187 21.31 5.70 2.73
C ASP A 187 20.05 5.66 3.57
N HIS A 188 18.89 5.71 2.91
CA HIS A 188 17.60 5.58 3.56
C HIS A 188 16.59 4.89 2.64
N PRO A 189 15.83 3.89 3.13
CA PRO A 189 14.90 3.10 2.31
C PRO A 189 13.76 3.90 1.66
N ALA A 190 13.44 5.09 2.17
CA ALA A 190 12.44 5.98 1.57
C ALA A 190 13.02 6.95 0.52
N LEU A 191 14.35 7.02 0.35
CA LEU A 191 14.96 7.86 -0.69
C LEU A 191 14.59 7.42 -2.11
N PRO A 192 14.64 6.12 -2.47
CA PRO A 192 14.24 5.68 -3.82
C PRO A 192 12.78 6.05 -4.15
N TYR A 193 11.90 6.01 -3.15
CA TYR A 193 10.49 6.40 -3.28
C TYR A 193 10.37 7.89 -3.59
N TRP A 194 11.06 8.73 -2.80
CA TRP A 194 11.10 10.17 -3.02
C TRP A 194 11.68 10.54 -4.38
N GLN A 195 12.84 9.95 -4.76
CA GLN A 195 13.48 10.18 -6.05
C GLN A 195 12.56 9.78 -7.22
N GLY A 196 11.94 8.61 -7.10
CA GLY A 196 10.91 8.14 -8.03
C GLY A 196 9.78 9.15 -8.19
N ARG A 197 9.19 9.61 -7.08
CA ARG A 197 8.12 10.60 -7.08
C ARG A 197 8.55 11.89 -7.79
N LYS A 198 9.74 12.44 -7.50
CA LYS A 198 10.21 13.68 -8.15
C LYS A 198 10.36 13.51 -9.66
N ARG A 199 10.83 12.36 -10.13
CA ARG A 199 10.93 12.04 -11.57
C ARG A 199 9.55 11.91 -12.21
N VAL A 200 8.62 11.23 -11.55
CA VAL A 200 7.23 11.10 -12.02
C VAL A 200 6.55 12.48 -12.08
N GLU A 201 6.66 13.30 -11.03
CA GLU A 201 6.13 14.68 -11.00
C GLU A 201 6.65 15.49 -12.19
N ALA A 202 7.95 15.46 -12.46
CA ALA A 202 8.55 16.16 -13.59
C ALA A 202 8.04 15.64 -14.95
N ALA A 203 7.87 14.33 -15.10
CA ALA A 203 7.33 13.74 -16.31
C ALA A 203 5.84 14.08 -16.52
N MET A 204 5.04 14.02 -15.46
CA MET A 204 3.60 14.27 -15.48
C MET A 204 3.25 15.75 -15.58
N ALA A 205 4.18 16.66 -15.28
CA ALA A 205 3.99 18.10 -15.47
C ALA A 205 4.08 18.54 -16.94
N ARG A 206 4.51 17.65 -17.86
CA ARG A 206 4.60 17.96 -19.28
C ARG A 206 3.21 18.03 -19.93
N PRO A 207 2.99 18.92 -20.92
CA PRO A 207 1.70 19.01 -21.63
C PRO A 207 1.30 17.71 -22.33
N ASP A 208 2.29 16.90 -22.74
CA ASP A 208 2.12 15.62 -23.43
C ASP A 208 2.25 14.41 -22.50
N ALA A 209 2.08 14.62 -21.18
CA ALA A 209 2.21 13.58 -20.18
C ALA A 209 1.27 12.40 -20.45
N SER A 210 1.83 11.20 -20.39
CA SER A 210 1.11 9.93 -20.51
C SER A 210 1.73 8.93 -19.55
N VAL A 211 0.88 8.24 -18.79
CA VAL A 211 1.33 7.17 -17.88
C VAL A 211 1.96 6.03 -18.66
N ASP A 212 1.38 5.66 -19.81
CA ASP A 212 1.93 4.60 -20.66
C ASP A 212 3.34 4.95 -21.16
N ARG A 213 3.52 6.20 -21.63
CA ARG A 213 4.84 6.68 -22.08
C ARG A 213 5.84 6.71 -20.92
N LEU A 214 5.42 7.22 -19.76
CA LEU A 214 6.25 7.22 -18.55
C LEU A 214 6.73 5.81 -18.19
N PHE A 215 5.85 4.81 -18.25
CA PHE A 215 6.18 3.42 -17.93
C PHE A 215 6.98 2.71 -19.01
N ALA A 216 6.85 3.12 -20.28
CA ALA A 216 7.61 2.58 -21.40
C ALA A 216 9.05 3.14 -21.45
N ASP A 217 9.22 4.44 -21.20
CA ASP A 217 10.47 5.16 -21.42
C ASP A 217 11.36 5.26 -20.17
N TRP A 218 10.92 4.69 -19.04
CA TRP A 218 11.67 4.75 -17.80
C TRP A 218 13.02 4.03 -17.91
N LYS A 219 14.10 4.76 -17.63
CA LYS A 219 15.47 4.24 -17.55
C LYS A 219 15.95 4.30 -16.11
N ASP A 220 16.59 3.23 -15.65
CA ASP A 220 17.22 3.17 -14.33
C ASP A 220 18.54 3.92 -14.28
#